data_AF-B7Q4S7-F1
#
_entry.id   AF-B7Q4S7-F1
#
_cell.length_a   1.000
_cell.length_b   1.000
_cell.length_c   1.000
_cell.angle_alpha   90.00
_cell.angle_beta   90.00
_cell.angle_gamma   90.00
#
_symmetry.space_group_name_H-M   'P 1'
#
loop_
_entity.id
_entity.type
_entity.pdbx_description
1 polymer ?
#
loop_
_entity_poly.entity_id
_entity_poly.type
_entity_poly.pdbx_seq_one_letter_code
_entity_poly.pdbx_strand_id
1 'polypeptide(L)' 'SERAMASVNMEKEGLIEELEFFEEKGTHIGSLGTDRHPATQKHIETHKPGITHYFDVWHIFK' A
#
# COMPACT_ATOMS: atom_id res chain seq x y z
N SER A 1 10.24 -4.76 10.29
CA SER A 1 9.93 -6.12 10.78
C SER A 1 10.82 -7.15 10.08
N GLU A 2 10.96 -8.38 10.61
CA GLU A 2 11.71 -9.48 9.96
C GLU A 2 11.22 -9.76 8.52
N ARG A 3 9.95 -9.42 8.24
CA ARG A 3 9.30 -9.51 6.91
C ARG A 3 9.80 -8.49 5.89
N ALA A 4 10.40 -7.39 6.34
CA ALA A 4 10.91 -6.31 5.50
C ALA A 4 12.36 -6.53 5.03
N MET A 5 13.03 -7.62 5.43
CA MET A 5 14.47 -7.80 5.16
C MET A 5 14.85 -8.00 3.68
N ALA A 6 13.88 -8.17 2.78
CA ALA A 6 14.09 -8.08 1.33
C ALA A 6 13.57 -6.74 0.80
N SER A 7 14.40 -5.98 0.09
CA SER A 7 14.07 -4.63 -0.44
C SER A 7 12.73 -4.58 -1.18
N VAL A 8 12.39 -5.63 -1.93
CA VAL A 8 11.10 -5.72 -2.66
C VAL A 8 9.88 -5.93 -1.76
N ASN A 9 10.06 -6.43 -0.54
CA ASN A 9 9.00 -6.61 0.44
C ASN A 9 8.82 -5.41 1.36
N MET A 10 9.85 -4.55 1.49
CA MET A 10 9.80 -3.39 2.38
C MET A 10 8.57 -2.51 2.13
N GLU A 11 8.30 -2.17 0.87
CA GLU A 11 7.17 -1.33 0.50
C GLU A 11 5.82 -2.00 0.80
N LYS A 12 5.70 -3.30 0.50
CA LYS A 12 4.47 -4.06 0.73
C LYS A 12 4.20 -4.25 2.23
N GLU A 13 5.22 -4.57 3.02
CA GLU A 13 5.05 -4.73 4.47
C GLU A 13 4.79 -3.39 5.16
N GLY A 14 5.45 -2.30 4.73
CA GLY A 14 5.15 -0.95 5.20
C GLY A 14 3.70 -0.55 4.91
N LEU A 15 3.21 -0.83 3.69
CA LEU A 15 1.80 -0.63 3.35
C LEU A 15 0.88 -1.39 4.31
N ILE A 16 1.14 -2.67 4.57
CA ILE A 16 0.29 -3.49 5.44
C ILE A 16 0.25 -2.92 6.86
N GLU A 17 1.42 -2.60 7.41
CA GLU A 17 1.56 -2.04 8.76
C GLU A 17 0.80 -0.69 8.88
N GLU A 18 0.85 0.17 7.86
CA GLU A 18 0.11 1.44 7.83
C GLU A 18 -1.40 1.25 7.71
N LEU A 19 -1.86 0.34 6.85
CA LEU A 19 -3.30 0.04 6.72
C LEU A 19 -3.88 -0.49 8.03
N GLU A 20 -3.18 -1.42 8.69
CA GLU A 20 -3.55 -1.94 10.00
C GLU A 20 -3.60 -0.83 11.05
N PHE A 21 -2.60 0.05 11.07
CA PHE A 21 -2.58 1.20 11.98
C PHE A 21 -3.82 2.09 11.83
N PHE A 22 -4.22 2.45 10.61
CA PHE A 22 -5.42 3.28 10.40
C PHE A 22 -6.70 2.56 10.80
N GLU A 23 -6.81 1.27 10.48
CA GLU A 23 -7.93 0.42 10.84
C GLU A 23 -8.10 0.33 12.37
N GLU A 24 -6.99 0.14 13.11
CA GLU A 24 -6.96 0.14 14.59
C GLU A 24 -7.38 1.49 15.20
N LYS A 25 -7.14 2.59 14.50
CA LYS A 25 -7.61 3.93 14.91
C LYS A 25 -9.06 4.20 14.51
N GLY A 26 -9.76 3.23 13.93
CA GLY A 26 -11.12 3.41 13.43
C GLY A 26 -11.21 4.34 12.21
N THR A 27 -10.09 4.56 11.51
CA THR A 27 -10.03 5.40 10.31
C THR A 27 -10.21 4.53 9.08
N HIS A 28 -11.29 4.77 8.33
CA HIS A 28 -11.55 4.08 7.09
C HIS A 28 -10.89 4.80 5.91
N ILE A 29 -10.01 4.10 5.20
CA ILE A 29 -9.35 4.62 4.00
C ILE A 29 -10.26 4.36 2.79
N GLY A 30 -10.78 5.42 2.18
CA GLY A 30 -11.58 5.32 0.95
C GLY A 30 -10.73 5.24 -0.33
N SER A 31 -9.57 5.88 -0.34
CA SER A 31 -8.65 5.89 -1.47
C SER A 31 -7.19 6.00 -1.02
N LEU A 32 -6.29 5.40 -1.80
CA LEU A 32 -4.85 5.38 -1.55
C LEU A 32 -4.08 5.64 -2.84
N GLY A 33 -3.03 6.45 -2.79
CA GLY A 33 -2.05 6.63 -3.85
C GLY A 33 -0.72 5.97 -3.49
N THR A 34 -0.13 5.17 -4.37
CA THR A 34 1.20 4.58 -4.14
C THR A 34 2.07 4.68 -5.38
N ASP A 35 3.38 4.49 -5.22
CA ASP A 35 4.26 4.22 -6.36
C ASP A 35 3.87 2.92 -7.07
N ARG A 36 4.35 2.78 -8.31
CA ARG A 36 4.06 1.61 -9.15
C ARG A 36 4.91 0.41 -8.71
N HIS A 37 4.48 -0.25 -7.64
CA HIS A 37 5.06 -1.50 -7.16
C HIS A 37 4.08 -2.68 -7.31
N PRO A 38 4.42 -3.74 -8.08
CA PRO A 38 3.49 -4.85 -8.34
C PRO A 38 2.98 -5.56 -7.10
N ALA A 39 3.80 -5.67 -6.05
CA ALA A 39 3.43 -6.35 -4.82
C ALA A 39 2.35 -5.58 -4.03
N THR A 40 2.51 -4.25 -3.96
CA THR A 40 1.58 -3.32 -3.33
C THR A 40 0.23 -3.33 -4.06
N GLN A 41 0.25 -3.17 -5.39
CA GLN A 41 -0.95 -3.24 -6.22
C GLN A 41 -1.73 -4.53 -5.99
N LYS A 42 -1.05 -5.68 -6.13
CA LYS A 42 -1.68 -6.99 -5.93
C LYS A 42 -2.27 -7.14 -4.53
N HIS A 43 -1.59 -6.62 -3.51
CA HIS A 43 -2.08 -6.68 -2.14
C HIS A 43 -3.40 -5.93 -1.98
N ILE A 44 -3.48 -4.68 -2.46
CA ILE A 44 -4.70 -3.85 -2.38
C ILE A 44 -5.85 -4.49 -3.17
N GLU A 45 -5.60 -4.90 -4.41
CA GLU A 45 -6.61 -5.55 -5.26
C GLU A 45 -7.18 -6.84 -4.63
N THR A 46 -6.33 -7.60 -3.93
CA THR A 46 -6.73 -8.90 -3.36
C THR A 46 -7.40 -8.77 -1.99
N HIS A 47 -6.91 -7.86 -1.13
CA HIS A 47 -7.29 -7.84 0.30
C HIS A 47 -8.10 -6.61 0.71
N LYS A 48 -8.08 -5.53 -0.08
CA LYS A 48 -8.74 -4.27 0.26
C LYS A 48 -9.60 -3.76 -0.92
N PRO A 49 -10.57 -4.55 -1.45
CA PRO A 49 -11.36 -4.18 -2.62
C PRO A 49 -12.26 -2.94 -2.44
N GLY A 50 -12.46 -2.47 -1.20
CA GLY A 50 -13.18 -1.24 -0.90
C GLY A 50 -12.33 0.03 -1.02
N ILE A 51 -11.01 -0.10 -1.17
CA ILE A 51 -10.09 1.03 -1.32
C ILE A 51 -9.90 1.31 -2.81
N THR A 52 -10.15 2.55 -3.23
CA THR A 52 -9.79 2.97 -4.59
C THR A 52 -8.29 3.23 -4.66
N HIS A 53 -7.56 2.47 -5.49
CA HIS A 53 -6.11 2.58 -5.63
C HIS A 53 -5.70 3.42 -6.84
N TYR A 54 -4.85 4.41 -6.60
CA TYR A 54 -4.25 5.26 -7.62
C TYR A 54 -2.73 5.09 -7.62
N PHE A 55 -2.11 5.38 -8.76
CA PHE A 55 -0.65 5.50 -8.85
C PHE A 55 -0.24 6.96 -8.69
N ASP A 56 0.85 7.17 -7.96
CA ASP A 56 1.50 8.48 -7.92
C ASP A 56 2.08 8.80 -9.30
N VAL A 57 1.46 9.76 -9.97
CA VAL A 57 1.87 10.22 -11.30
C VAL A 57 3.10 11.12 -11.25
N TRP A 58 3.46 11.66 -10.08
CA TRP A 58 4.61 12.55 -9.92
C TRP A 58 5.92 11.88 -10.35
N HIS A 59 6.07 10.57 -10.11
CA HIS A 59 7.23 9.81 -10.57
C HIS A 59 7.24 9.47 -12.07
N ILE A 60 6.09 9.56 -12.75
CA ILE A 60 5.95 9.25 -14.17
C ILE A 60 6.29 10.49 -15.03
N PHE A 61 6.01 11.68 -14.52
CA PHE A 61 6.36 12.94 -15.17
C PHE A 61 7.76 13.38 -14.75
N LYS A 62 8.79 12.93 -15.49
CA LYS A 62 10.16 13.44 -15.40
C LYS A 62 10.66 13.89 -16.77
#